data_AF-I0XBG6-F1
#
_entry.id   AF-I0XBG6-F1
#
_cell.length_a   1.000
_cell.length_b   1.000
_cell.length_c   1.000
_cell.angle_alpha   90.00
_cell.angle_beta   90.00
_cell.angle_gamma   90.00
#
_symmetry.space_group_name_H-M   'P 1'
#
loop_
_entity.id
_entity.type
_entity.pdbx_description
1 polymer ?
#
loop_
_entity_poly.entity_id
_entity_poly.type
_entity_poly.pdbx_seq_one_letter_code
_entity_poly.pdbx_strand_id
1 'polypeptide(L)'
;MTAQEKRNLKYSNISTWKFSAVSPYFNLLGRARTFFPAWHFIFSVTHNFFFLQQRQVLHLTHRPVINVQTSLDDKIPFEPSKVNTYLGFIPFFVKPFDMMIKRLGYKKAAPYIRQNLRALTKTYKSASSIYRFSMTTTDRPHYKEDAAFKAIHAADPHLLCVPSLHVSICAVTYAWYKAFFEKGIKSGLFTKEEADRRLAEIKAQAIAIIESVLFVKQHSVNCIPTALYMITAVFGDDFFSAEDAVFFIEELFKKSGEIDSATREEILDYFTSLYERNLLENSFNESWQDSIKNWLEDFAQKTGQSL
;
A
#
# COMPACT_ATOMS: atom_id res chain seq x y z
N MET A 1 16.07 9.53 36.28
CA MET A 1 15.68 9.05 34.94
C MET A 1 14.23 9.43 34.64
N THR A 2 14.00 10.31 33.66
CA THR A 2 12.65 10.75 33.24
C THR A 2 11.82 9.60 32.67
N ALA A 3 10.50 9.78 32.60
CA ALA A 3 9.62 8.78 31.98
C ALA A 3 9.95 8.56 30.49
N GLN A 4 10.53 9.55 29.82
CA GLN A 4 10.97 9.42 28.43
C GLN A 4 12.26 8.60 28.33
N GLU A 5 13.26 8.87 29.16
CA GLU A 5 14.51 8.07 29.20
C GLU A 5 14.24 6.59 29.46
N LYS A 6 13.33 6.27 30.40
CA LYS A 6 12.89 4.89 30.65
C LYS A 6 12.33 4.21 29.40
N ARG A 7 11.55 4.95 28.59
CA ARG A 7 10.99 4.44 27.33
C ARG A 7 12.06 4.26 26.27
N ASN A 8 13.00 5.21 26.14
CA ASN A 8 14.10 5.11 25.20
C ASN A 8 14.92 3.84 25.47
N LEU A 9 15.37 3.67 26.72
CA LEU A 9 16.16 2.49 27.12
C LEU A 9 15.44 1.17 26.82
N LYS A 10 14.12 1.13 27.04
CA LYS A 10 13.32 -0.07 26.85
C LYS A 10 13.01 -0.38 25.38
N TYR A 11 12.70 0.63 24.56
CA TYR A 11 12.09 0.42 23.25
C TYR A 11 12.98 0.75 22.06
N SER A 12 14.08 1.50 22.23
CA SER A 12 14.90 1.96 21.10
C SER A 12 15.45 0.82 20.25
N ASN A 13 15.87 -0.29 20.86
CA ASN A 13 16.48 -1.43 20.17
C ASN A 13 15.48 -2.53 19.78
N ILE A 14 14.19 -2.34 20.04
CA ILE A 14 13.16 -3.33 19.69
C ILE A 14 12.75 -3.13 18.23
N SER A 15 12.82 -4.20 17.44
CA SER A 15 12.32 -4.22 16.06
C SER A 15 10.86 -3.79 15.96
N THR A 16 10.53 -3.05 14.91
CA THR A 16 9.18 -2.53 14.64
C THR A 16 8.14 -3.66 14.57
N TRP A 17 8.56 -4.85 14.14
CA TRP A 17 7.67 -6.01 13.98
C TRP A 17 7.36 -6.76 15.27
N LYS A 18 8.09 -6.49 16.36
CA LYS A 18 7.81 -7.05 17.71
C LYS A 18 6.72 -6.29 18.46
N PHE A 19 6.28 -5.14 17.95
CA PHE A 19 5.17 -4.39 18.54
C PHE A 19 3.81 -5.02 18.22
N SER A 20 2.80 -4.67 19.03
CA SER A 20 1.48 -5.29 18.92
C SER A 20 0.71 -4.75 17.73
N ALA A 21 0.12 -5.65 16.93
CA ALA A 21 -0.87 -5.28 15.91
C ALA A 21 -2.24 -4.97 16.55
N VAL A 22 -2.49 -5.45 17.77
CA VAL A 22 -3.80 -5.36 18.42
C VAL A 22 -3.93 -4.12 19.30
N SER A 23 -2.88 -3.76 20.04
CA SER A 23 -2.90 -2.62 20.96
C SER A 23 -3.31 -1.29 20.31
N PRO A 24 -2.97 -0.99 19.03
CA PRO A 24 -3.44 0.20 18.36
C PRO A 24 -4.95 0.34 18.32
N TYR A 25 -5.72 -0.73 18.06
CA TYR A 25 -7.20 -0.63 17.98
C TYR A 25 -7.82 -0.04 19.26
N PHE A 26 -7.34 -0.49 20.44
CA PHE A 26 -7.79 0.06 21.73
C PHE A 26 -7.32 1.50 21.96
N ASN A 27 -6.09 1.84 21.58
CA ASN A 27 -5.56 3.19 21.81
C ASN A 27 -6.13 4.22 20.83
N LEU A 28 -6.39 3.81 19.59
CA LEU A 28 -6.88 4.67 18.52
C LEU A 28 -8.36 4.99 18.74
N LEU A 29 -9.18 3.96 19.01
CA LEU A 29 -10.63 4.09 19.18
C LEU A 29 -11.04 4.37 20.64
N GLY A 30 -10.22 4.01 21.62
CA GLY A 30 -10.55 4.21 23.04
C GLY A 30 -10.15 5.58 23.59
N ARG A 31 -9.59 6.50 22.78
CA ARG A 31 -9.02 7.76 23.29
C ARG A 31 -9.36 8.97 22.42
N ALA A 32 -9.79 10.05 23.07
CA ALA A 32 -10.32 11.25 22.41
C ALA A 32 -9.38 11.90 21.37
N ARG A 33 -8.05 11.87 21.57
CA ARG A 33 -7.10 12.51 20.63
C ARG A 33 -7.02 11.81 19.27
N THR A 34 -7.31 10.52 19.21
CA THR A 34 -7.16 9.68 18.00
C THR A 34 -8.49 9.14 17.49
N PHE A 35 -9.56 9.19 18.30
CA PHE A 35 -10.86 8.63 17.97
C PHE A 35 -11.41 9.11 16.63
N PHE A 36 -11.60 10.43 16.46
CA PHE A 36 -12.20 10.95 15.22
C PHE A 36 -11.39 10.62 13.95
N PRO A 37 -10.06 10.80 13.91
CA PRO A 37 -9.27 10.39 12.74
C PRO A 37 -9.29 8.87 12.49
N ALA A 38 -9.28 8.05 13.55
CA ALA A 38 -9.35 6.60 13.42
C ALA A 38 -10.72 6.15 12.90
N TRP A 39 -11.80 6.72 13.44
CA TRP A 39 -13.15 6.48 12.97
C TRP A 39 -13.32 6.90 11.50
N HIS A 40 -12.86 8.09 11.13
CA HIS A 40 -12.93 8.56 9.74
C HIS A 40 -12.10 7.69 8.79
N PHE A 41 -10.96 7.18 9.23
CA PHE A 41 -10.18 6.19 8.47
C PHE A 41 -10.98 4.90 8.26
N ILE A 42 -11.52 4.29 9.33
CA ILE A 42 -12.33 3.06 9.26
C ILE A 42 -13.54 3.25 8.36
N PHE A 43 -14.25 4.37 8.52
CA PHE A 43 -15.39 4.72 7.67
C PHE A 43 -14.96 4.84 6.20
N SER A 44 -13.83 5.49 5.94
CA SER A 44 -13.29 5.61 4.58
C SER A 44 -12.95 4.26 3.98
N VAL A 45 -12.28 3.37 4.71
CA VAL A 45 -12.00 2.00 4.25
C VAL A 45 -13.30 1.25 3.97
N THR A 46 -14.25 1.28 4.90
CA THR A 46 -15.54 0.59 4.77
C THR A 46 -16.32 1.09 3.56
N HIS A 47 -16.43 2.40 3.38
CA HIS A 47 -17.24 2.99 2.33
C HIS A 47 -16.57 2.95 0.94
N ASN A 48 -15.28 3.25 0.87
CA ASN A 48 -14.57 3.42 -0.41
C ASN A 48 -13.94 2.14 -0.95
N PHE A 49 -13.88 1.07 -0.13
CA PHE A 49 -13.36 -0.23 -0.55
C PHE A 49 -14.43 -1.31 -0.41
N PHE A 50 -14.79 -1.68 0.83
CA PHE A 50 -15.69 -2.82 1.07
C PHE A 50 -17.09 -2.63 0.50
N PHE A 51 -17.75 -1.51 0.76
CA PHE A 51 -19.09 -1.26 0.22
C PHE A 51 -19.07 -1.04 -1.29
N LEU A 52 -17.99 -0.52 -1.85
CA LEU A 52 -17.89 -0.28 -3.28
C LEU A 52 -17.94 -1.60 -4.06
N GLN A 53 -17.10 -2.58 -3.69
CA GLN A 53 -17.09 -3.90 -4.33
C GLN A 53 -18.35 -4.72 -4.02
N GLN A 54 -18.85 -4.71 -2.78
CA GLN A 54 -20.02 -5.51 -2.42
C GLN A 54 -21.30 -5.02 -3.11
N ARG A 55 -21.42 -3.70 -3.34
CA ARG A 55 -22.54 -3.19 -4.15
C ARG A 55 -22.48 -3.65 -5.61
N GLN A 56 -21.30 -3.86 -6.17
CA GLN A 56 -21.17 -4.46 -7.51
C GLN A 56 -21.55 -5.93 -7.50
N VAL A 57 -21.07 -6.71 -6.52
CA VAL A 57 -21.40 -8.14 -6.38
C VAL A 57 -22.90 -8.37 -6.14
N LEU A 58 -23.53 -7.50 -5.34
CA LEU A 58 -24.97 -7.53 -5.09
C LEU A 58 -25.80 -6.88 -6.21
N HIS A 59 -25.18 -6.51 -7.33
CA HIS A 59 -25.81 -5.88 -8.49
C HIS A 59 -26.60 -4.58 -8.15
N LEU A 60 -26.20 -3.87 -7.10
CA LEU A 60 -26.75 -2.55 -6.73
C LEU A 60 -26.08 -1.39 -7.48
N THR A 61 -24.98 -1.67 -8.16
CA THR A 61 -24.31 -0.78 -9.10
C THR A 61 -23.78 -1.60 -10.27
N HIS A 62 -23.80 -1.03 -11.47
CA HIS A 62 -23.23 -1.65 -12.67
C HIS A 62 -22.10 -0.76 -13.17
N ARG A 63 -20.88 -1.11 -12.77
CA ARG A 63 -19.66 -0.53 -13.35
C ARG A 63 -19.01 -1.52 -14.31
N PRO A 64 -18.32 -1.04 -15.35
CA PRO A 64 -17.44 -1.86 -16.17
C PRO A 64 -16.41 -2.55 -15.28
N VAL A 65 -16.06 -3.79 -15.61
CA VAL A 65 -15.01 -4.56 -14.94
C VAL A 65 -14.02 -4.99 -16.01
N ILE A 66 -12.78 -4.53 -15.89
CA ILE A 66 -11.70 -4.80 -16.85
C ILE A 66 -10.74 -5.79 -16.23
N ASN A 67 -10.47 -6.90 -16.93
CA ASN A 67 -9.37 -7.78 -16.60
C ASN A 67 -8.07 -7.13 -17.06
N VAL A 68 -7.21 -6.74 -16.11
CA VAL A 68 -5.96 -6.02 -16.39
C VAL A 68 -4.75 -6.95 -16.46
N GLN A 69 -4.96 -8.26 -16.60
CA GLN A 69 -3.88 -9.23 -16.74
C GLN A 69 -3.15 -9.08 -18.07
N THR A 70 -1.86 -9.40 -18.05
CA THR A 70 -0.93 -9.36 -19.18
C THR A 70 -0.15 -10.66 -19.25
N SER A 71 0.51 -10.93 -20.39
CA SER A 71 1.43 -12.06 -20.51
C SER A 71 2.64 -11.97 -19.56
N LEU A 72 2.97 -10.78 -19.08
CA LEU A 72 4.03 -10.58 -18.10
C LEU A 72 3.62 -11.09 -16.71
N ASP A 73 2.33 -11.06 -16.39
CA ASP A 73 1.81 -11.66 -15.15
C ASP A 73 2.08 -13.16 -15.13
N ASP A 74 1.98 -13.85 -16.27
CA ASP A 74 2.20 -15.30 -16.38
C ASP A 74 3.65 -15.71 -16.10
N LYS A 75 4.61 -14.78 -16.28
CA LYS A 75 6.03 -14.99 -15.97
C LYS A 75 6.34 -14.95 -14.47
N ILE A 76 5.42 -14.43 -13.65
CA ILE A 76 5.54 -14.45 -12.20
C ILE A 76 4.88 -15.74 -11.68
N PRO A 77 5.60 -16.66 -11.04
CA PRO A 77 4.98 -17.91 -10.57
C PRO A 77 3.94 -17.65 -9.48
N PHE A 78 2.93 -18.51 -9.41
CA PHE A 78 2.02 -18.52 -8.27
C PHE A 78 2.68 -19.21 -7.07
N GLU A 79 2.97 -18.44 -6.02
CA GLU A 79 3.67 -18.90 -4.82
C GLU A 79 2.77 -18.79 -3.58
N PRO A 80 1.92 -19.80 -3.31
CA PRO A 80 0.96 -19.75 -2.20
C PRO A 80 1.64 -19.64 -0.83
N SER A 81 2.90 -20.08 -0.72
CA SER A 81 3.72 -19.94 0.50
C SER A 81 3.87 -18.48 0.97
N LYS A 82 3.73 -17.51 0.06
CA LYS A 82 3.86 -16.07 0.35
C LYS A 82 2.57 -15.45 0.93
N VAL A 83 1.48 -16.20 1.07
CA VAL A 83 0.19 -15.68 1.55
C VAL A 83 0.25 -15.04 2.93
N ASN A 84 1.11 -15.53 3.83
CA ASN A 84 1.27 -14.93 5.15
C ASN A 84 1.95 -13.55 5.09
N THR A 85 2.88 -13.35 4.15
CA THR A 85 3.49 -12.03 3.89
C THR A 85 2.43 -11.06 3.37
N TYR A 86 1.60 -11.53 2.43
CA TYR A 86 0.46 -10.77 1.90
C TYR A 86 -0.53 -10.37 3.01
N LEU A 87 -0.97 -11.32 3.84
CA LEU A 87 -1.87 -11.06 4.99
C LEU A 87 -1.21 -10.21 6.09
N GLY A 88 0.12 -10.11 6.10
CA GLY A 88 0.90 -9.20 6.93
C GLY A 88 0.68 -7.71 6.63
N PHE A 89 -0.08 -7.39 5.57
CA PHE A 89 -0.40 -6.02 5.15
C PHE A 89 -1.05 -5.15 6.23
N ILE A 90 -2.07 -5.63 6.95
CA ILE A 90 -2.71 -4.84 8.00
C ILE A 90 -1.74 -4.60 9.18
N PRO A 91 -1.06 -5.63 9.73
CA PRO A 91 -0.01 -5.42 10.72
C PRO A 91 1.08 -4.45 10.29
N PHE A 92 1.43 -4.39 9.01
CA PHE A 92 2.52 -3.56 8.48
C PHE A 92 2.35 -2.07 8.79
N PHE A 93 1.17 -1.47 8.55
CA PHE A 93 0.96 -0.06 8.88
C PHE A 93 0.41 0.17 10.30
N VAL A 94 -0.13 -0.87 10.95
CA VAL A 94 -0.72 -0.76 12.30
C VAL A 94 0.32 -0.91 13.41
N LYS A 95 1.24 -1.90 13.35
CA LYS A 95 2.27 -2.12 14.38
C LYS A 95 3.15 -0.89 14.65
N PRO A 96 3.55 -0.11 13.62
CA PRO A 96 4.26 1.14 13.83
C PRO A 96 3.53 2.17 14.71
N PHE A 97 2.19 2.14 14.79
CA PHE A 97 1.45 2.97 15.75
C PHE A 97 1.71 2.57 17.20
N ASP A 98 1.72 1.27 17.50
CA ASP A 98 2.08 0.80 18.85
C ASP A 98 3.54 1.14 19.17
N MET A 99 4.44 0.98 18.20
CA MET A 99 5.84 1.41 18.33
C MET A 99 5.93 2.88 18.77
N MET A 100 5.25 3.80 18.08
CA MET A 100 5.25 5.22 18.46
C MET A 100 4.65 5.45 19.84
N ILE A 101 3.54 4.80 20.18
CA ILE A 101 2.88 4.94 21.48
C ILE A 101 3.80 4.48 22.61
N LYS A 102 4.48 3.34 22.45
CA LYS A 102 5.39 2.79 23.45
C LYS A 102 6.68 3.60 23.55
N ARG A 103 7.22 4.06 22.41
CA ARG A 103 8.50 4.80 22.32
C ARG A 103 8.39 6.25 22.77
N LEU A 104 7.32 6.96 22.41
CA LEU A 104 7.14 8.40 22.70
C LEU A 104 6.16 8.67 23.84
N GLY A 105 5.32 7.69 24.17
CA GLY A 105 4.13 7.91 25.00
C GLY A 105 2.97 8.47 24.19
N TYR A 106 1.74 8.07 24.53
CA TYR A 106 0.54 8.38 23.76
C TYR A 106 0.35 9.87 23.45
N LYS A 107 0.57 10.77 24.44
CA LYS A 107 0.37 12.22 24.24
C LYS A 107 1.24 12.78 23.11
N LYS A 108 2.50 12.32 23.01
CA LYS A 108 3.45 12.74 21.97
C LYS A 108 3.23 12.00 20.66
N ALA A 109 2.85 10.73 20.70
CA ALA A 109 2.59 9.92 19.51
C ALA A 109 1.30 10.35 18.77
N ALA A 110 0.26 10.76 19.50
CA ALA A 110 -1.06 11.01 18.95
C ALA A 110 -1.09 12.00 17.77
N PRO A 111 -0.43 13.19 17.81
CA PRO A 111 -0.40 14.10 16.68
C PRO A 111 0.14 13.47 15.39
N TYR A 112 1.20 12.67 15.49
CA TYR A 112 1.79 11.99 14.34
C TYR A 112 0.87 10.89 13.80
N ILE A 113 0.31 10.07 14.68
CA ILE A 113 -0.68 9.04 14.32
C ILE A 113 -1.86 9.66 13.56
N ARG A 114 -2.38 10.80 14.01
CA ARG A 114 -3.49 11.50 13.33
C ARG A 114 -3.10 11.94 11.92
N GLN A 115 -1.87 12.42 11.73
CA GLN A 115 -1.37 12.81 10.41
C GLN A 115 -1.23 11.59 9.50
N ASN A 116 -0.68 10.48 10.01
CA ASN A 116 -0.58 9.23 9.26
C ASN A 116 -1.97 8.71 8.85
N LEU A 117 -2.93 8.64 9.79
CA LEU A 117 -4.32 8.22 9.50
C LEU A 117 -4.98 9.09 8.42
N ARG A 118 -4.70 10.40 8.39
CA ARG A 118 -5.19 11.30 7.33
C ARG A 118 -4.57 10.97 5.98
N ALA A 119 -3.27 10.67 5.93
CA ALA A 119 -2.61 10.23 4.71
C ALA A 119 -3.22 8.92 4.21
N LEU A 120 -3.32 7.90 5.06
CA LEU A 120 -3.96 6.62 4.71
C LEU A 120 -5.40 6.81 4.24
N THR A 121 -6.19 7.65 4.92
CA THR A 121 -7.56 7.98 4.49
C THR A 121 -7.58 8.60 3.09
N LYS A 122 -6.69 9.56 2.82
CA LYS A 122 -6.57 10.22 1.52
C LYS A 122 -6.25 9.18 0.44
N THR A 123 -5.35 8.24 0.71
CA THR A 123 -5.01 7.12 -0.19
C THR A 123 -6.25 6.29 -0.56
N TYR A 124 -7.05 5.85 0.42
CA TYR A 124 -8.28 5.09 0.14
C TYR A 124 -9.29 5.90 -0.69
N LYS A 125 -9.45 7.19 -0.39
CA LYS A 125 -10.35 8.07 -1.16
C LYS A 125 -9.86 8.25 -2.60
N SER A 126 -8.57 8.51 -2.79
CA SER A 126 -7.96 8.68 -4.12
C SER A 126 -8.11 7.43 -4.98
N ALA A 127 -7.73 6.25 -4.47
CA ALA A 127 -7.88 5.00 -5.19
C ALA A 127 -9.35 4.74 -5.59
N SER A 128 -10.28 5.02 -4.68
CA SER A 128 -11.71 4.85 -4.95
C SER A 128 -12.27 5.75 -6.04
N SER A 129 -11.62 6.89 -6.33
CA SER A 129 -12.05 7.73 -7.45
C SER A 129 -11.82 7.05 -8.80
N ILE A 130 -10.77 6.22 -8.92
CA ILE A 130 -10.54 5.35 -10.09
C ILE A 130 -11.52 4.19 -10.09
N TYR A 131 -11.66 3.49 -8.96
CA TYR A 131 -12.58 2.34 -8.85
C TYR A 131 -14.05 2.68 -9.14
N ARG A 132 -14.45 3.93 -8.92
CA ARG A 132 -15.80 4.42 -9.23
C ARG A 132 -16.02 4.69 -10.70
N PHE A 133 -14.95 4.96 -11.46
CA PHE A 133 -14.96 5.08 -12.92
C PHE A 133 -15.06 3.68 -13.56
N SER A 134 -14.11 2.81 -13.23
CA SER A 134 -14.12 1.41 -13.68
C SER A 134 -13.51 0.50 -12.62
N MET A 135 -14.05 -0.71 -12.49
CA MET A 135 -13.50 -1.75 -11.63
C MET A 135 -12.50 -2.59 -12.42
N THR A 136 -11.54 -3.18 -11.73
CA THR A 136 -10.48 -3.97 -12.37
C THR A 136 -10.18 -5.25 -11.63
N THR A 137 -9.94 -6.32 -12.37
CA THR A 137 -9.71 -7.68 -11.86
C THR A 137 -8.54 -8.33 -12.59
N THR A 138 -8.17 -9.53 -12.16
CA THR A 138 -7.12 -10.38 -12.78
C THR A 138 -7.50 -11.86 -12.59
N ASP A 139 -6.87 -12.77 -13.34
CA ASP A 139 -7.15 -14.19 -13.19
C ASP A 139 -6.43 -14.74 -11.95
N ARG A 140 -7.20 -14.92 -10.88
CA ARG A 140 -6.73 -15.57 -9.66
C ARG A 140 -6.81 -17.10 -9.78
N PRO A 141 -5.75 -17.85 -9.41
CA PRO A 141 -5.83 -19.30 -9.32
C PRO A 141 -6.94 -19.75 -8.37
N HIS A 142 -7.63 -20.84 -8.72
CA HIS A 142 -8.62 -21.48 -7.85
C HIS A 142 -7.97 -22.32 -6.75
N TYR A 143 -7.13 -21.71 -5.92
CA TYR A 143 -6.42 -22.38 -4.84
C TYR A 143 -7.18 -22.25 -3.52
N LYS A 144 -7.65 -23.37 -2.95
CA LYS A 144 -8.42 -23.40 -1.70
C LYS A 144 -7.89 -24.42 -0.70
N GLU A 145 -6.62 -24.79 -0.78
CA GLU A 145 -6.05 -25.81 0.10
C GLU A 145 -5.79 -25.28 1.51
N ASP A 146 -5.36 -24.02 1.63
CA ASP A 146 -5.07 -23.38 2.90
C ASP A 146 -6.26 -22.54 3.42
N ALA A 147 -6.27 -22.26 4.73
CA ALA A 147 -7.32 -21.47 5.35
C ALA A 147 -7.24 -19.97 4.96
N ALA A 148 -6.04 -19.44 4.67
CA ALA A 148 -5.85 -18.05 4.29
C ALA A 148 -6.52 -17.74 2.95
N PHE A 149 -6.24 -18.52 1.91
CA PHE A 149 -6.85 -18.41 0.59
C PHE A 149 -8.35 -18.65 0.63
N LYS A 150 -8.84 -19.61 1.44
CA LYS A 150 -10.30 -19.75 1.66
C LYS A 150 -10.92 -18.44 2.18
N ALA A 151 -10.27 -17.78 3.15
CA ALA A 151 -10.74 -16.51 3.69
C ALA A 151 -10.65 -15.38 2.65
N ILE A 152 -9.55 -15.29 1.89
CA ILE A 152 -9.37 -14.31 0.80
C ILE A 152 -10.48 -14.48 -0.25
N HIS A 153 -10.67 -15.69 -0.78
CA HIS A 153 -11.70 -15.96 -1.79
C HIS A 153 -13.13 -15.69 -1.30
N ALA A 154 -13.38 -15.81 0.01
CA ALA A 154 -14.70 -15.53 0.59
C ALA A 154 -14.93 -14.03 0.85
N ALA A 155 -13.89 -13.30 1.26
CA ALA A 155 -14.00 -11.90 1.69
C ALA A 155 -13.70 -10.89 0.58
N ASP A 156 -12.93 -11.28 -0.44
CA ASP A 156 -12.50 -10.41 -1.53
C ASP A 156 -13.12 -10.83 -2.88
N PRO A 157 -14.11 -10.05 -3.37
CA PRO A 157 -14.61 -10.13 -4.73
C PRO A 157 -13.55 -9.89 -5.80
N HIS A 158 -12.43 -9.25 -5.44
CA HIS A 158 -11.28 -9.02 -6.31
C HIS A 158 -11.59 -8.12 -7.52
N LEU A 159 -12.21 -6.97 -7.24
CA LEU A 159 -12.70 -6.01 -8.25
C LEU A 159 -11.99 -4.64 -8.22
N LEU A 160 -11.02 -4.46 -7.32
CA LEU A 160 -10.40 -3.16 -7.05
C LEU A 160 -8.87 -3.24 -7.24
N CYS A 161 -8.42 -3.79 -8.37
CA CYS A 161 -7.00 -4.08 -8.62
C CYS A 161 -6.15 -2.83 -8.91
N VAL A 162 -6.60 -1.94 -9.79
CA VAL A 162 -5.88 -0.75 -10.27
C VAL A 162 -6.53 0.54 -9.76
N PRO A 163 -5.77 1.42 -9.09
CA PRO A 163 -4.41 1.20 -8.58
C PRO A 163 -4.41 0.21 -7.40
N SER A 164 -3.29 -0.48 -7.13
CA SER A 164 -3.21 -1.38 -5.97
C SER A 164 -3.18 -0.62 -4.65
N LEU A 165 -4.20 -0.79 -3.80
CA LEU A 165 -4.19 -0.24 -2.44
C LEU A 165 -3.08 -0.82 -1.56
N HIS A 166 -2.71 -2.09 -1.75
CA HIS A 166 -1.60 -2.69 -1.03
C HIS A 166 -0.29 -1.94 -1.29
N VAL A 167 0.00 -1.68 -2.57
CA VAL A 167 1.18 -0.92 -3.01
C VAL A 167 1.10 0.53 -2.52
N SER A 168 -0.04 1.19 -2.73
CA SER A 168 -0.23 2.59 -2.33
C SER A 168 -0.04 2.80 -0.83
N ILE A 169 -0.54 1.88 0.02
CA ILE A 169 -0.37 1.97 1.48
C ILE A 169 1.07 1.63 1.88
N CYS A 170 1.74 0.71 1.19
CA CYS A 170 3.18 0.45 1.37
C CYS A 170 4.02 1.70 1.09
N ALA A 171 3.80 2.36 -0.05
CA ALA A 171 4.47 3.59 -0.44
C ALA A 171 4.22 4.74 0.56
N VAL A 172 2.96 5.00 0.90
CA VAL A 172 2.56 6.06 1.84
C VAL A 172 3.11 5.80 3.25
N THR A 173 3.13 4.54 3.69
CA THR A 173 3.67 4.18 5.00
C THR A 173 5.17 4.45 5.03
N TYR A 174 5.93 4.00 4.02
CA TYR A 174 7.35 4.28 3.91
C TYR A 174 7.66 5.78 3.91
N ALA A 175 7.04 6.54 3.01
CA ALA A 175 7.23 8.00 2.90
C ALA A 175 6.93 8.72 4.22
N TRP A 176 5.81 8.35 4.86
CA TRP A 176 5.42 8.96 6.11
C TRP A 176 6.45 8.69 7.22
N TYR A 177 6.93 7.45 7.34
CA TYR A 177 7.93 7.10 8.37
C TYR A 177 9.31 7.70 8.06
N LYS A 178 9.71 7.83 6.80
CA LYS A 178 10.92 8.55 6.37
C LYS A 178 10.88 9.99 6.91
N ALA A 179 9.85 10.76 6.57
CA ALA A 179 9.69 12.14 7.04
C ALA A 179 9.53 12.24 8.58
N PHE A 180 8.82 11.30 9.19
CA PHE A 180 8.65 11.24 10.65
C PHE A 180 9.98 11.04 11.37
N PHE A 181 10.82 10.11 10.90
CA PHE A 181 12.11 9.85 11.51
C PHE A 181 13.10 10.99 11.27
N GLU A 182 13.14 11.59 10.08
CA GLU A 182 13.97 12.77 9.80
C GLU A 182 13.64 13.94 10.74
N LYS A 183 12.35 14.25 10.91
CA LYS A 183 11.89 15.25 11.88
C LYS A 183 12.20 14.83 13.32
N GLY A 184 12.09 13.53 13.60
CA GLY A 184 12.39 12.93 14.89
C GLY A 184 13.86 13.07 15.29
N ILE A 185 14.79 12.91 14.35
CA ILE A 185 16.23 13.13 14.55
C ILE A 185 16.50 14.60 14.85
N LYS A 186 15.98 15.52 14.03
CA LYS A 186 16.14 16.98 14.20
C LYS A 186 15.63 17.48 15.56
N SER A 187 14.64 16.80 16.14
CA SER A 187 14.05 17.13 17.44
C SER A 187 14.58 16.31 18.62
N GLY A 188 15.59 15.45 18.41
CA GLY A 188 16.19 14.61 19.45
C GLY A 188 15.28 13.48 19.96
N LEU A 189 14.22 13.12 19.24
CA LEU A 189 13.32 12.02 19.60
C LEU A 189 13.93 10.65 19.30
N PHE A 190 14.73 10.57 18.24
CA PHE A 190 15.40 9.36 17.76
C PHE A 190 16.88 9.66 17.51
N THR A 191 17.74 8.66 17.73
CA THR A 191 19.10 8.70 17.14
C THR A 191 19.01 8.34 15.66
N LYS A 192 20.03 8.70 14.89
CA LYS A 192 20.09 8.36 13.47
C LYS A 192 20.09 6.84 13.26
N GLU A 193 20.84 6.12 14.09
CA GLU A 193 20.96 4.65 14.02
C GLU A 193 19.62 3.95 14.32
N GLU A 194 18.84 4.46 15.28
CA GLU A 194 17.51 3.92 15.56
C GLU A 194 16.55 4.16 14.38
N ALA A 195 16.54 5.39 13.86
CA ALA A 195 15.69 5.80 12.74
C ALA A 195 16.00 4.98 11.47
N ASP A 196 17.27 4.92 11.08
CA ASP A 196 17.72 4.24 9.86
C ASP A 196 17.39 2.74 9.91
N ARG A 197 17.63 2.09 11.05
CA ARG A 197 17.27 0.67 11.25
C ARG A 197 15.77 0.44 11.09
N ARG A 198 14.93 1.26 11.73
CA ARG A 198 13.47 1.09 11.66
C ARG A 198 12.93 1.39 10.27
N LEU A 199 13.47 2.40 9.60
CA LEU A 199 13.08 2.72 8.23
C LEU A 199 13.46 1.59 7.27
N ALA A 200 14.64 0.99 7.44
CA ALA A 200 15.07 -0.18 6.68
C ALA A 200 14.15 -1.39 6.90
N GLU A 201 13.71 -1.64 8.14
CA GLU A 201 12.70 -2.67 8.45
C GLU A 201 11.39 -2.43 7.69
N ILE A 202 10.85 -1.20 7.77
CA ILE A 202 9.60 -0.79 7.10
C ILE A 202 9.73 -0.97 5.59
N LYS A 203 10.82 -0.50 5.01
CA LYS A 203 11.10 -0.61 3.59
C LYS A 203 11.18 -2.07 3.13
N ALA A 204 11.92 -2.92 3.83
CA ALA A 204 12.04 -4.33 3.50
C ALA A 204 10.68 -5.05 3.53
N GLN A 205 9.85 -4.75 4.53
CA GLN A 205 8.51 -5.33 4.63
C GLN A 205 7.55 -4.80 3.55
N ALA A 206 7.67 -3.52 3.18
CA ALA A 206 6.89 -2.92 2.10
C ALA A 206 7.16 -3.62 0.76
N ILE A 207 8.44 -3.83 0.42
CA ILE A 207 8.85 -4.57 -0.79
C ILE A 207 8.33 -6.01 -0.74
N ALA A 208 8.49 -6.71 0.39
CA ALA A 208 8.01 -8.09 0.55
C ALA A 208 6.48 -8.21 0.37
N ILE A 209 5.70 -7.23 0.84
CA ILE A 209 4.25 -7.21 0.63
C ILE A 209 3.93 -6.96 -0.85
N ILE A 210 4.59 -6.00 -1.50
CA ILE A 210 4.36 -5.68 -2.91
C ILE A 210 4.70 -6.87 -3.82
N GLU A 211 5.81 -7.57 -3.57
CA GLU A 211 6.12 -8.81 -4.30
C GLU A 211 5.05 -9.88 -4.03
N SER A 212 4.65 -10.05 -2.77
CA SER A 212 3.67 -11.07 -2.40
C SER A 212 2.32 -10.90 -3.08
N VAL A 213 1.87 -9.67 -3.36
CA VAL A 213 0.59 -9.46 -4.06
C VAL A 213 0.59 -10.02 -5.49
N LEU A 214 1.75 -10.02 -6.15
CA LEU A 214 1.95 -10.59 -7.48
C LEU A 214 2.10 -12.12 -7.40
N PHE A 215 2.93 -12.59 -6.47
CA PHE A 215 3.13 -14.03 -6.22
C PHE A 215 1.84 -14.77 -5.83
N VAL A 216 0.95 -14.14 -5.06
CA VAL A 216 -0.34 -14.75 -4.69
C VAL A 216 -1.48 -14.38 -5.65
N LYS A 217 -1.13 -13.77 -6.79
CA LYS A 217 -2.04 -13.43 -7.91
C LYS A 217 -3.28 -12.63 -7.45
N GLN A 218 -3.06 -11.68 -6.55
CA GLN A 218 -4.08 -10.72 -6.09
C GLN A 218 -4.03 -9.42 -6.88
N HIS A 219 -2.92 -9.13 -7.55
CA HIS A 219 -2.77 -7.96 -8.41
C HIS A 219 -1.99 -8.34 -9.67
N SER A 220 -2.17 -7.55 -10.73
CA SER A 220 -1.35 -7.60 -11.94
C SER A 220 -0.14 -6.67 -11.81
N VAL A 221 0.88 -6.92 -12.62
CA VAL A 221 1.99 -6.02 -12.90
C VAL A 221 1.52 -4.58 -13.19
N ASN A 222 0.36 -4.39 -13.80
CA ASN A 222 -0.24 -3.07 -14.04
C ASN A 222 -0.55 -2.28 -12.77
N CYS A 223 -0.88 -2.98 -11.68
CA CYS A 223 -1.36 -2.35 -10.46
C CYS A 223 -0.26 -1.67 -9.66
N ILE A 224 1.01 -2.04 -9.86
CA ILE A 224 2.16 -1.52 -9.13
C ILE A 224 2.52 -0.09 -9.61
N PRO A 225 2.89 0.14 -10.88
CA PRO A 225 3.31 1.46 -11.34
C PRO A 225 2.17 2.49 -11.28
N THR A 226 0.92 2.08 -11.54
CA THR A 226 -0.27 2.95 -11.40
C THR A 226 -0.50 3.38 -9.94
N ALA A 227 -0.24 2.49 -8.97
CA ALA A 227 -0.30 2.84 -7.55
C ALA A 227 0.81 3.79 -7.13
N LEU A 228 2.04 3.58 -7.60
CA LEU A 228 3.16 4.48 -7.33
C LEU A 228 2.91 5.87 -7.94
N TYR A 229 2.48 5.92 -9.20
CA TYR A 229 2.06 7.15 -9.89
C TYR A 229 0.97 7.89 -9.11
N MET A 230 -0.10 7.20 -8.70
CA MET A 230 -1.15 7.81 -7.91
C MET A 230 -0.58 8.45 -6.65
N ILE A 231 0.32 7.78 -5.93
CA ILE A 231 0.89 8.35 -4.70
C ILE A 231 1.74 9.58 -5.00
N THR A 232 2.59 9.55 -6.03
CA THR A 232 3.36 10.73 -6.48
C THR A 232 2.44 11.89 -6.80
N ALA A 233 1.41 11.69 -7.63
CA ALA A 233 0.50 12.76 -8.06
C ALA A 233 -0.40 13.29 -6.94
N VAL A 234 -0.88 12.41 -6.04
CA VAL A 234 -1.82 12.78 -4.97
C VAL A 234 -1.12 13.53 -3.83
N PHE A 235 0.11 13.17 -3.50
CA PHE A 235 0.83 13.72 -2.34
C PHE A 235 1.92 14.73 -2.70
N GLY A 236 2.40 14.72 -3.95
CA GLY A 236 3.46 15.60 -4.44
C GLY A 236 4.86 15.14 -4.02
N ASP A 237 5.85 15.74 -4.66
CA ASP A 237 7.26 15.34 -4.54
C ASP A 237 7.84 15.54 -3.13
N ASP A 238 7.31 16.49 -2.35
CA ASP A 238 7.73 16.73 -0.96
C ASP A 238 7.38 15.56 -0.02
N PHE A 239 6.46 14.67 -0.44
CA PHE A 239 6.03 13.53 0.37
C PHE A 239 6.48 12.19 -0.23
N PHE A 240 6.24 11.96 -1.52
CA PHE A 240 6.66 10.74 -2.22
C PHE A 240 7.05 11.11 -3.65
N SER A 241 8.35 11.26 -3.88
CA SER A 241 8.90 11.75 -5.14
C SER A 241 8.95 10.66 -6.22
N ALA A 242 9.25 11.07 -7.45
CA ALA A 242 9.60 10.14 -8.52
C ALA A 242 10.80 9.25 -8.17
N GLU A 243 11.80 9.80 -7.47
CA GLU A 243 12.94 9.01 -6.98
C GLU A 243 12.50 7.92 -5.98
N ASP A 244 11.55 8.22 -5.08
CA ASP A 244 11.00 7.20 -4.18
C ASP A 244 10.24 6.11 -4.98
N ALA A 245 9.51 6.47 -6.05
CA ALA A 245 8.83 5.49 -6.91
C ALA A 245 9.82 4.58 -7.66
N VAL A 246 10.82 5.17 -8.33
CA VAL A 246 11.88 4.44 -9.04
C VAL A 246 12.62 3.53 -8.07
N PHE A 247 12.93 4.02 -6.88
CA PHE A 247 13.56 3.24 -5.83
C PHE A 247 12.74 1.98 -5.47
N PHE A 248 11.42 2.11 -5.33
CA PHE A 248 10.56 0.95 -5.08
C PHE A 248 10.62 -0.05 -6.22
N ILE A 249 10.52 0.43 -7.47
CA ILE A 249 10.61 -0.41 -8.68
C ILE A 249 11.92 -1.19 -8.68
N GLU A 250 13.06 -0.52 -8.53
CA GLU A 250 14.39 -1.14 -8.57
C GLU A 250 14.63 -2.20 -7.48
N GLU A 251 13.97 -2.11 -6.33
CA GLU A 251 14.14 -3.12 -5.27
C GLU A 251 13.29 -4.37 -5.47
N LEU A 252 12.24 -4.30 -6.29
CA LEU A 252 11.36 -5.45 -6.51
C LEU A 252 12.12 -6.62 -7.15
N PHE A 253 11.85 -7.80 -6.60
CA PHE A 253 12.41 -9.10 -6.97
C PHE A 253 13.93 -9.20 -6.86
N LYS A 254 14.62 -8.20 -6.30
CA LYS A 254 16.08 -8.17 -6.21
C LYS A 254 16.68 -9.29 -5.36
N LYS A 255 15.90 -9.79 -4.39
CA LYS A 255 16.27 -10.90 -3.50
C LYS A 255 15.38 -12.13 -3.68
N SER A 256 14.54 -12.13 -4.72
CA SER A 256 13.65 -13.23 -5.06
C SER A 256 14.46 -14.37 -5.66
N GLY A 257 14.19 -15.60 -5.24
CA GLY A 257 14.71 -16.81 -5.90
C GLY A 257 13.77 -17.35 -6.97
N GLU A 258 12.54 -16.83 -7.01
CA GLU A 258 11.43 -17.31 -7.82
C GLU A 258 11.32 -16.60 -9.18
N ILE A 259 12.11 -15.53 -9.39
CA ILE A 259 12.15 -14.75 -10.63
C ILE A 259 13.60 -14.70 -11.12
N ASP A 260 13.83 -15.14 -12.35
CA ASP A 260 15.15 -15.04 -12.97
C ASP A 260 15.49 -13.58 -13.36
N SER A 261 16.77 -13.32 -13.63
CA SER A 261 17.25 -11.96 -13.89
C SER A 261 16.66 -11.32 -15.15
N ALA A 262 16.40 -12.10 -16.21
CA ALA A 262 15.85 -11.58 -17.47
C ALA A 262 14.37 -11.22 -17.31
N THR A 263 13.60 -12.10 -16.66
CA THR A 263 12.20 -11.83 -16.30
C THR A 263 12.11 -10.61 -15.39
N ARG A 264 13.01 -10.47 -14.42
CA ARG A 264 13.05 -9.29 -13.56
C ARG A 264 13.28 -8.01 -14.35
N GLU A 265 14.25 -7.99 -15.27
CA GLU A 265 14.54 -6.82 -16.12
C GLU A 265 13.31 -6.39 -16.91
N GLU A 266 12.63 -7.33 -17.57
CA GLU A 266 11.39 -7.05 -18.32
C GLU A 266 10.27 -6.48 -17.43
N ILE A 267 10.13 -6.99 -16.20
CA ILE A 267 9.17 -6.45 -15.23
C ILE A 267 9.52 -5.01 -14.85
N LEU A 268 10.79 -4.72 -14.60
CA LEU A 268 11.22 -3.37 -14.23
C LEU A 268 11.04 -2.38 -15.37
N ASP A 269 11.40 -2.76 -16.59
CA ASP A 269 11.20 -1.93 -17.79
C ASP A 269 9.72 -1.62 -17.99
N TYR A 270 8.85 -2.60 -17.77
CA TYR A 270 7.40 -2.42 -17.83
C TYR A 270 6.90 -1.45 -16.76
N PHE A 271 7.31 -1.65 -15.50
CA PHE A 271 6.92 -0.77 -14.39
C PHE A 271 7.36 0.67 -14.64
N THR A 272 8.61 0.88 -15.03
CA THR A 272 9.17 2.20 -15.34
C THR A 272 8.39 2.85 -16.48
N SER A 273 8.20 2.13 -17.59
CA SER A 273 7.49 2.66 -18.77
C SER A 273 6.06 3.09 -18.45
N LEU A 274 5.30 2.26 -17.70
CA LEU A 274 3.92 2.60 -17.35
C LEU A 274 3.85 3.72 -16.31
N TYR A 275 4.79 3.77 -15.37
CA TYR A 275 4.88 4.86 -14.39
C TYR A 275 5.18 6.20 -15.09
N GLU A 276 6.20 6.24 -15.94
CA GLU A 276 6.62 7.42 -16.69
C GLU A 276 5.53 7.88 -17.67
N ARG A 277 4.86 6.96 -18.37
CA ARG A 277 3.71 7.29 -19.22
C ARG A 277 2.67 8.10 -18.43
N ASN A 278 2.27 7.62 -17.25
CA ASN A 278 1.26 8.29 -16.44
C ASN A 278 1.76 9.66 -15.91
N LEU A 279 3.02 9.77 -15.50
CA LEU A 279 3.59 11.06 -15.08
C LEU A 279 3.63 12.09 -16.21
N LEU A 280 4.09 11.69 -17.39
CA LEU A 280 4.16 12.54 -18.57
C LEU A 280 2.76 12.98 -18.99
N GLU A 281 1.82 12.05 -19.07
CA GLU A 281 0.45 12.33 -19.45
C GLU A 281 -0.25 13.26 -18.45
N ASN A 282 0.02 13.13 -17.16
CA ASN A 282 -0.50 14.01 -16.13
C ASN A 282 -0.11 15.48 -16.33
N SER A 283 1.05 15.74 -16.95
CA SER A 283 1.51 17.10 -17.24
C SER A 283 0.58 17.85 -18.21
N PHE A 284 -0.32 17.13 -18.89
CA PHE A 284 -1.30 17.67 -19.83
C PHE A 284 -2.75 17.56 -19.32
N ASN A 285 -2.98 16.99 -18.13
CA ASN A 285 -4.31 16.76 -17.57
C ASN A 285 -4.60 17.71 -16.40
N GLU A 286 -5.87 18.07 -16.20
CA GLU A 286 -6.30 18.84 -15.03
C GLU A 286 -6.35 17.99 -13.76
N SER A 287 -6.59 16.68 -13.91
CA SER A 287 -6.77 15.74 -12.82
C SER A 287 -5.85 14.53 -13.01
N TRP A 288 -5.11 14.15 -11.96
CA TRP A 288 -4.24 12.96 -11.99
C TRP A 288 -4.97 11.66 -12.34
N GLN A 289 -6.26 11.60 -12.05
CA GLN A 289 -7.08 10.44 -12.37
C GLN A 289 -7.12 10.19 -13.88
N ASP A 290 -7.07 11.24 -14.69
CA ASP A 290 -7.33 11.16 -16.12
C ASP A 290 -6.24 10.35 -16.82
N SER A 291 -4.98 10.40 -16.37
CA SER A 291 -3.91 9.54 -16.90
C SER A 291 -4.20 8.04 -16.70
N ILE A 292 -4.72 7.65 -15.53
CA ILE A 292 -5.10 6.25 -15.28
C ILE A 292 -6.39 5.89 -16.04
N LYS A 293 -7.36 6.79 -16.16
CA LYS A 293 -8.60 6.53 -16.92
C LYS A 293 -8.30 6.32 -18.40
N ASN A 294 -7.53 7.21 -19.01
CA ASN A 294 -7.11 7.12 -20.40
C ASN A 294 -6.30 5.83 -20.64
N TRP A 295 -5.41 5.48 -19.69
CA TRP A 295 -4.73 4.17 -19.73
C TRP A 295 -5.72 2.99 -19.72
N LEU A 296 -6.73 3.02 -18.85
CA LEU A 296 -7.74 1.95 -18.76
C LEU A 296 -8.58 1.85 -20.04
N GLU A 297 -8.97 2.98 -20.63
CA GLU A 297 -9.69 3.05 -21.90
C GLU A 297 -8.86 2.46 -23.04
N ASP A 298 -7.61 2.91 -23.19
CA ASP A 298 -6.65 2.38 -24.16
C ASP A 298 -6.45 0.87 -23.98
N PHE A 299 -6.31 0.42 -22.72
CA PHE A 299 -6.07 -0.98 -22.39
C PHE A 299 -7.31 -1.83 -22.72
N ALA A 300 -8.49 -1.38 -22.35
CA ALA A 300 -9.76 -2.05 -22.64
C ALA A 300 -9.96 -2.18 -24.16
N GLN A 301 -9.73 -1.10 -24.92
CA GLN A 301 -9.83 -1.12 -26.38
C GLN A 301 -8.86 -2.13 -27.02
N LYS A 302 -7.58 -2.10 -26.60
CA LYS A 302 -6.55 -3.02 -27.12
C LYS A 302 -6.81 -4.49 -26.80
N THR A 303 -7.51 -4.75 -25.71
CA THR A 303 -7.83 -6.12 -25.25
C THR A 303 -9.25 -6.55 -25.62
N GLY A 304 -10.00 -5.73 -26.38
CA GLY A 304 -11.36 -6.05 -26.81
C GLY A 304 -12.39 -6.07 -25.68
N GLN A 305 -12.09 -5.39 -24.56
CA GLN A 305 -12.99 -5.26 -23.41
C GLN A 305 -13.81 -3.97 -23.51
N SER A 306 -15.03 -3.99 -22.97
CA SER A 306 -15.91 -2.80 -22.94
C SER A 306 -15.71 -2.01 -21.65
N LEU A 307 -15.49 -0.70 -21.80
CA LEU A 307 -15.52 0.29 -20.72
C LEU A 307 -16.79 1.14 -20.83
#